data_AF-A0A6P8Z6U9-F1
#
_entry.id   AF-A0A6P8Z6U9-F1
#
_cell.length_a   1.000
_cell.length_b   1.000
_cell.length_c   1.000
_cell.angle_alpha   90.00
_cell.angle_beta   90.00
_cell.angle_gamma   90.00
#
_symmetry.space_group_name_H-M   'P 1'
#
loop_
_entity.id
_entity.type
_entity.pdbx_description
1 polymer ?
#
loop_
_entity_poly.entity_id
_entity_poly.type
_entity_poly.pdbx_seq_one_letter_code
_entity_poly.pdbx_strand_id
1 'polypeptide(L)'
;MSRCLETETMILQAVYFTVCLINDAAGDHSPNPPNPPLIRRIKDYMFAAFAFPIAMFVGVTFWSIMAIDRELVLPKKLDAYFPFWLNHIMHTNIVIFILLEMFLSCRKYPTKKKGLAGLTIFMATYLSWTFVIYYNTNLWVYPVMNVMDWPSRIFFLLAMLAFCLILYLVGDFINNKRWGHNYSKLSPKNSVKNSNGKSTKKIN
;
A
#
# COMPACT_ATOMS: atom_id res chain seq x y z
N MET A 1 -17.12 14.53 -1.72
CA MET A 1 -16.83 14.09 -0.34
C MET A 1 -16.07 12.75 -0.33
N SER A 2 -16.25 11.89 -1.34
CA SER A 2 -15.27 10.91 -1.87
C SER A 2 -13.85 11.46 -2.08
N ARG A 3 -13.75 12.78 -2.29
CA ARG A 3 -12.50 13.54 -2.44
C ARG A 3 -11.47 13.32 -1.34
N CYS A 4 -11.83 13.01 -0.09
CA CYS A 4 -10.85 12.96 1.01
C CYS A 4 -9.85 11.81 0.82
N LEU A 5 -10.34 10.60 0.57
CA LEU A 5 -9.47 9.43 0.36
C LEU A 5 -8.79 9.47 -1.01
N GLU A 6 -9.43 10.04 -2.03
CA GLU A 6 -8.82 10.27 -3.34
C GLU A 6 -7.68 11.30 -3.26
N THR A 7 -7.89 12.43 -2.58
CA THR A 7 -6.82 13.43 -2.39
C THR A 7 -5.69 12.88 -1.54
N GLU A 8 -5.99 12.16 -0.47
CA GLU A 8 -4.96 11.49 0.33
C GLU A 8 -4.18 10.47 -0.51
N THR A 9 -4.85 9.71 -1.38
CA THR A 9 -4.19 8.76 -2.29
C THR A 9 -3.36 9.48 -3.35
N MET A 10 -3.87 10.56 -3.96
CA MET A 10 -3.13 11.33 -4.95
C MET A 10 -1.92 12.04 -4.32
N ILE A 11 -2.06 12.58 -3.10
CA ILE A 11 -0.96 13.17 -2.34
C ILE A 11 0.06 12.08 -2.00
N LEU A 12 -0.37 10.93 -1.48
CA LEU A 12 0.53 9.83 -1.12
C LEU A 12 1.28 9.30 -2.34
N GLN A 13 0.60 9.18 -3.48
CA GLN A 13 1.18 8.76 -4.74
C GLN A 13 2.13 9.83 -5.32
N ALA A 14 1.77 11.11 -5.23
CA ALA A 14 2.62 12.22 -5.66
C ALA A 14 3.89 12.33 -4.80
N VAL A 15 3.75 12.21 -3.47
CA VAL A 15 4.88 12.16 -2.55
C VAL A 15 5.74 10.94 -2.86
N TYR A 16 5.14 9.77 -3.08
CA TYR A 16 5.86 8.57 -3.44
C TYR A 16 6.65 8.74 -4.75
N PHE A 17 6.03 9.25 -5.81
CA PHE A 17 6.71 9.52 -7.08
C PHE A 17 7.79 10.60 -6.95
N THR A 18 7.60 11.59 -6.08
CA THR A 18 8.63 12.59 -5.77
C THR A 18 9.83 11.94 -5.08
N VAL A 19 9.59 11.05 -4.11
CA VAL A 19 10.63 10.26 -3.45
C VAL A 19 11.34 9.33 -4.46
N CYS A 20 10.61 8.74 -5.41
CA CYS A 20 11.19 7.97 -6.50
C CYS A 20 12.09 8.84 -7.39
N LEU A 21 11.62 10.02 -7.80
CA LEU A 21 12.38 10.95 -8.65
C LEU A 21 13.66 11.44 -7.95
N ILE A 22 13.58 11.75 -6.65
CA ILE A 22 14.78 12.08 -5.86
C ILE A 22 15.74 10.88 -5.78
N ASN A 23 15.22 9.68 -5.56
CA ASN A 23 16.05 8.47 -5.53
C ASN A 23 16.68 8.18 -6.90
N ASP A 24 16.02 8.47 -8.01
CA ASP A 24 16.55 8.19 -9.34
C ASP A 24 17.58 9.25 -9.76
N ALA A 25 17.41 10.50 -9.32
CA ALA A 25 18.37 11.58 -9.53
C ALA A 25 19.62 11.50 -8.63
N ALA A 26 19.48 11.03 -7.38
CA ALA A 26 20.54 11.07 -6.38
C ALA A 26 20.99 9.69 -5.86
N GLY A 27 20.34 8.61 -6.30
CA GLY A 27 20.56 7.27 -5.77
C GLY A 27 21.46 6.40 -6.64
N ASP A 28 22.14 5.48 -5.99
CA ASP A 28 22.88 4.41 -6.64
C ASP A 28 21.90 3.43 -7.33
N HIS A 29 22.02 3.31 -8.66
CA HIS A 29 21.22 2.43 -9.52
C HIS A 29 21.66 0.97 -9.47
N SER A 30 22.65 0.63 -8.62
CA SER A 30 23.04 -0.75 -8.43
C SER A 30 21.83 -1.62 -8.01
N PRO A 31 21.67 -2.81 -8.61
CA PRO A 31 20.63 -3.74 -8.23
C PRO A 31 20.93 -4.28 -6.83
N ASN A 32 20.32 -3.66 -5.82
CA ASN A 32 20.25 -4.12 -4.44
C ASN A 32 21.61 -4.07 -3.69
N PRO A 33 22.16 -2.88 -3.40
CA PRO A 33 23.42 -2.74 -2.69
C PRO A 33 23.32 -3.32 -1.26
N PRO A 34 24.41 -3.88 -0.71
CA PRO A 34 24.42 -4.46 0.64
C PRO A 34 24.03 -3.46 1.73
N ASN A 35 24.33 -2.17 1.52
CA ASN A 35 23.94 -1.06 2.38
C ASN A 35 23.09 -0.05 1.58
N PRO A 36 21.77 -0.28 1.44
CA PRO A 36 20.94 0.64 0.67
C PRO A 36 20.82 1.98 1.41
N PRO A 37 20.92 3.12 0.68
CA PRO A 37 20.80 4.44 1.26
C PRO A 37 19.42 4.62 1.92
N LEU A 38 19.33 5.52 2.90
CA LEU A 38 18.12 5.74 3.70
C LEU A 38 16.90 6.03 2.81
N ILE A 39 17.09 6.83 1.75
CA ILE A 39 16.05 7.18 0.79
C ILE A 39 15.44 5.94 0.11
N ARG A 40 16.26 4.93 -0.23
CA ARG A 40 15.80 3.68 -0.84
C ARG A 40 15.02 2.83 0.15
N ARG A 41 15.42 2.80 1.42
CA ARG A 41 14.69 2.10 2.49
C ARG A 41 13.33 2.75 2.76
N ILE A 42 13.28 4.08 2.79
CA ILE A 42 12.03 4.85 2.94
C ILE A 42 11.12 4.60 1.74
N LYS A 43 11.65 4.70 0.53
CA LYS A 43 10.92 4.42 -0.72
C LYS A 43 10.29 3.02 -0.72
N ASP A 44 11.06 2.00 -0.38
CA ASP A 44 10.60 0.62 -0.36
C ASP A 44 9.56 0.37 0.75
N TYR A 45 9.73 0.98 1.92
CA TYR A 45 8.73 0.92 2.99
C TYR A 45 7.43 1.61 2.57
N MET A 46 7.51 2.84 2.05
CA MET A 46 6.34 3.61 1.61
C MET A 46 5.58 2.89 0.50
N PHE A 47 6.29 2.29 -0.45
CA PHE A 47 5.67 1.50 -1.51
C PHE A 47 4.89 0.31 -0.94
N ALA A 48 5.57 -0.52 -0.12
CA ALA A 48 5.01 -1.77 0.37
C ALA A 48 3.88 -1.53 1.38
N ALA A 49 4.06 -0.59 2.31
CA ALA A 49 3.11 -0.34 3.39
C ALA A 49 1.92 0.52 2.95
N PHE A 50 2.10 1.43 1.99
CA PHE A 50 1.08 2.43 1.66
C PHE A 50 0.74 2.47 0.17
N ALA A 51 1.69 2.81 -0.70
CA ALA A 51 1.39 3.13 -2.09
C ALA A 51 0.71 1.97 -2.83
N PHE A 52 1.24 0.75 -2.68
CA PHE A 52 0.66 -0.45 -3.28
C PHE A 52 -0.74 -0.80 -2.74
N PRO A 53 -0.90 -1.13 -1.44
CA PRO A 53 -2.20 -1.56 -0.92
C PRO A 53 -3.28 -0.47 -1.06
N ILE A 54 -2.95 0.81 -0.89
CA ILE A 54 -3.92 1.91 -0.99
C ILE A 54 -4.33 2.16 -2.44
N ALA A 55 -3.40 2.21 -3.39
CA ALA A 55 -3.75 2.43 -4.80
C ALA A 55 -4.62 1.29 -5.35
N MET A 56 -4.30 0.04 -5.00
CA MET A 56 -5.12 -1.11 -5.34
C MET A 56 -6.49 -1.05 -4.66
N PHE A 57 -6.54 -0.67 -3.38
CA PHE A 57 -7.78 -0.54 -2.62
C PHE A 57 -8.71 0.50 -3.27
N VAL A 58 -8.22 1.71 -3.54
CA VAL A 58 -9.01 2.79 -4.14
C VAL A 58 -9.49 2.42 -5.53
N GLY A 59 -8.61 1.89 -6.39
CA GLY A 59 -9.00 1.51 -7.74
C GLY A 59 -10.04 0.40 -7.76
N VAL A 60 -9.82 -0.67 -7.00
CA VAL A 60 -10.74 -1.82 -7.00
C VAL A 60 -12.07 -1.45 -6.38
N THR A 61 -12.08 -0.77 -5.22
CA THR A 61 -13.34 -0.39 -4.54
C THR A 61 -14.14 0.61 -5.36
N PHE A 62 -13.49 1.61 -5.97
CA PHE A 62 -14.15 2.57 -6.85
C PHE A 62 -14.86 1.88 -8.01
N TRP A 63 -14.15 1.05 -8.79
CA TRP A 63 -14.74 0.39 -9.96
C TRP A 63 -15.78 -0.66 -9.57
N SER A 64 -15.58 -1.36 -8.44
CA SER A 64 -16.56 -2.33 -7.93
C SER A 64 -17.88 -1.65 -7.59
N ILE A 65 -17.84 -0.55 -6.84
CA ILE A 65 -19.07 0.15 -6.45
C ILE A 65 -19.67 0.87 -7.67
N MET A 66 -18.87 1.47 -8.56
CA MET A 66 -19.35 2.08 -9.80
C MET A 66 -20.08 1.08 -10.71
N ALA A 67 -19.66 -0.19 -10.72
CA ALA A 67 -20.32 -1.25 -11.48
C ALA A 67 -21.63 -1.74 -10.84
N ILE A 68 -21.76 -1.66 -9.51
CA ILE A 68 -22.97 -2.04 -8.77
C ILE A 68 -23.98 -0.89 -8.83
N ASP A 69 -23.61 0.26 -8.29
CA ASP A 69 -24.40 1.49 -8.33
C ASP A 69 -23.49 2.70 -8.21
N ARG A 70 -23.38 3.41 -9.34
CA ARG A 70 -22.57 4.62 -9.46
C ARG A 70 -23.01 5.73 -8.51
N GLU A 71 -24.29 5.80 -8.12
CA GLU A 71 -24.80 6.89 -7.28
C GLU A 71 -24.23 6.85 -5.86
N LEU A 72 -23.69 5.70 -5.44
CA LEU A 72 -23.06 5.50 -4.14
C LEU A 72 -21.65 6.12 -4.05
N VAL A 73 -21.03 6.44 -5.19
CA VAL A 73 -19.66 7.02 -5.27
C VAL A 73 -19.66 8.34 -6.03
N LEU A 74 -20.27 8.36 -7.21
CA LEU A 74 -20.33 9.51 -8.10
C LEU A 74 -21.76 9.71 -8.64
N PRO A 75 -22.61 10.45 -7.89
CA PRO A 75 -23.94 10.84 -8.36
C PRO A 75 -23.91 11.54 -9.71
N LYS A 76 -24.91 11.28 -10.57
CA LYS A 76 -24.97 11.80 -11.95
C LYS A 76 -24.88 13.33 -12.05
N LYS A 77 -25.31 14.02 -11.00
CA LYS A 77 -25.23 15.48 -10.88
C LYS A 77 -23.79 16.01 -10.91
N LEU A 78 -22.81 15.15 -10.66
CA LEU A 78 -21.38 15.49 -10.67
C LEU A 78 -20.68 15.16 -11.99
N ASP A 79 -21.36 14.54 -12.96
CA ASP A 79 -20.78 14.19 -14.27
C ASP A 79 -20.23 15.42 -15.01
N ALA A 80 -20.85 16.60 -14.82
CA ALA A 80 -20.40 17.87 -15.39
C ALA A 80 -19.02 18.32 -14.89
N TYR A 81 -18.61 17.86 -13.69
CA TYR A 81 -17.33 18.20 -13.08
C TYR A 81 -16.32 17.05 -13.13
N PHE A 82 -16.81 15.81 -13.14
CA PHE A 82 -16.00 14.59 -13.17
C PHE A 82 -16.38 13.75 -14.40
N PRO A 83 -15.89 14.14 -15.58
CA PRO A 83 -16.14 13.38 -16.79
C PRO A 83 -15.50 12.00 -16.70
N PHE A 84 -16.05 11.04 -17.44
CA PHE A 84 -15.66 9.64 -17.37
C PHE A 84 -14.16 9.39 -17.56
N TRP A 85 -13.51 10.13 -18.46
CA TRP A 85 -12.06 10.01 -18.69
C TRP A 85 -11.24 10.43 -17.46
N LEU A 86 -11.70 11.42 -16.69
CA LEU A 86 -11.03 11.88 -15.49
C LEU A 86 -11.06 10.79 -14.42
N ASN A 87 -12.17 10.06 -14.31
CA ASN A 87 -12.27 8.91 -13.40
C ASN A 87 -11.25 7.82 -13.76
N HIS A 88 -11.03 7.54 -15.06
CA HIS A 88 -9.97 6.60 -15.47
C HIS A 88 -8.57 7.09 -15.10
N ILE A 89 -8.28 8.38 -15.30
CA ILE A 89 -7.00 8.96 -14.90
C ILE A 89 -6.79 8.85 -13.39
N MET A 90 -7.83 9.08 -12.60
CA MET A 90 -7.72 9.07 -11.15
C MET A 90 -7.72 7.66 -10.53
N HIS A 91 -8.47 6.70 -11.09
CA HIS A 91 -8.69 5.40 -10.46
C HIS A 91 -8.10 4.21 -11.22
N THR A 92 -7.94 4.29 -12.54
CA THR A 92 -7.34 3.21 -13.34
C THR A 92 -5.83 3.42 -13.48
N ASN A 93 -5.38 4.64 -13.81
CA ASN A 93 -3.96 4.86 -14.06
C ASN A 93 -3.11 4.61 -12.82
N ILE A 94 -3.58 4.99 -11.63
CA ILE A 94 -2.85 4.71 -10.37
C ILE A 94 -2.62 3.22 -10.17
N VAL A 95 -3.59 2.37 -10.53
CA VAL A 95 -3.50 0.91 -10.45
C VAL A 95 -2.52 0.38 -11.48
N ILE A 96 -2.58 0.88 -12.72
CA ILE A 96 -1.65 0.45 -13.77
C ILE A 96 -0.21 0.81 -13.37
N PHE A 97 0.04 2.05 -12.97
CA PHE A 97 1.39 2.50 -12.62
C PHE A 97 1.94 1.79 -11.40
N ILE A 98 1.13 1.56 -10.35
CA ILE A 98 1.62 0.87 -9.16
C ILE A 98 1.92 -0.62 -9.44
N LEU A 99 1.16 -1.26 -10.33
CA LEU A 99 1.43 -2.63 -10.79
C LEU A 99 2.70 -2.68 -11.63
N LEU A 100 2.86 -1.78 -12.61
CA LEU A 100 4.09 -1.67 -13.40
C LEU A 100 5.30 -1.48 -12.49
N GLU A 101 5.20 -0.55 -11.54
CA GLU A 101 6.26 -0.28 -10.57
C GLU A 101 6.59 -1.52 -9.71
N MET A 102 5.60 -2.34 -9.36
CA MET A 102 5.83 -3.60 -8.63
C MET A 102 6.59 -4.64 -9.48
N PHE A 103 6.31 -4.72 -10.78
CA PHE A 103 6.92 -5.69 -11.69
C PHE A 103 8.27 -5.27 -12.25
N LEU A 104 8.52 -3.96 -12.36
CA LEU A 104 9.75 -3.40 -12.94
C LEU A 104 10.82 -3.13 -11.87
N SER A 105 10.43 -2.76 -10.65
CA SER A 105 11.37 -2.36 -9.60
C SER A 105 11.56 -3.48 -8.55
N CYS A 106 12.79 -3.99 -8.43
CA CYS A 106 13.17 -4.88 -7.34
C CYS A 106 13.33 -4.09 -6.03
N ARG A 107 12.46 -4.36 -5.06
CA ARG A 107 12.44 -3.68 -3.74
C ARG A 107 12.77 -4.65 -2.64
N LYS A 108 13.20 -4.20 -1.47
CA LYS A 108 13.23 -5.08 -0.28
C LYS A 108 12.05 -4.75 0.61
N TYR A 109 11.02 -5.60 0.59
CA TYR A 109 9.85 -5.41 1.44
C TYR A 109 10.27 -5.40 2.92
N PRO A 110 9.66 -4.52 3.75
CA PRO A 110 9.88 -4.55 5.18
C PRO A 110 9.36 -5.85 5.77
N THR A 111 9.75 -6.18 7.01
CA THR A 111 9.18 -7.33 7.69
C THR A 111 7.66 -7.19 7.76
N LYS A 112 6.93 -8.28 7.49
CA LYS A 112 5.45 -8.31 7.45
C LYS A 112 4.81 -7.57 8.63
N LYS A 113 5.34 -7.76 9.84
CA LYS A 113 4.88 -7.09 11.06
C LYS A 113 4.97 -5.56 10.98
N LYS A 114 6.08 -5.01 10.47
CA LYS A 114 6.29 -3.55 10.37
C LYS A 114 5.45 -2.91 9.27
N GLY A 115 5.29 -3.59 8.13
CA GLY A 115 4.44 -3.10 7.05
C GLY A 115 2.96 -3.12 7.44
N LEU A 116 2.49 -4.25 8.00
CA LEU A 116 1.12 -4.36 8.51
C LEU A 116 0.84 -3.38 9.65
N ALA A 117 1.75 -3.19 10.59
CA ALA A 117 1.57 -2.21 11.67
C ALA A 117 1.42 -0.78 11.11
N GLY A 118 2.28 -0.39 10.16
CA GLY A 118 2.17 0.92 9.50
C GLY A 118 0.85 1.10 8.77
N LEU A 119 0.45 0.10 7.99
CA LEU A 119 -0.82 0.13 7.27
C LEU A 119 -2.03 0.20 8.21
N THR A 120 -2.04 -0.59 9.28
CA THR A 120 -3.12 -0.56 10.29
C THR A 120 -3.21 0.80 10.98
N ILE A 121 -2.08 1.40 11.36
CA ILE A 121 -2.07 2.74 11.97
C ILE A 121 -2.65 3.76 10.99
N PHE A 122 -2.22 3.73 9.73
CA PHE A 122 -2.72 4.63 8.69
C PHE A 122 -4.23 4.48 8.50
N MET A 123 -4.72 3.24 8.39
CA MET A 123 -6.16 2.96 8.27
C MET A 123 -6.95 3.41 9.50
N ALA A 124 -6.41 3.21 10.71
CA ALA A 124 -7.05 3.64 11.95
C ALA A 124 -7.17 5.16 12.01
N THR A 125 -6.10 5.89 11.66
CA THR A 125 -6.12 7.36 11.57
C THR A 125 -7.18 7.85 10.59
N TYR A 126 -7.25 7.25 9.40
CA TYR A 126 -8.26 7.59 8.40
C TYR A 126 -9.68 7.33 8.91
N LEU A 127 -9.90 6.16 9.52
CA LEU A 127 -11.20 5.80 10.07
C LEU A 127 -11.64 6.76 11.18
N SER A 128 -10.73 7.08 12.12
CA SER A 128 -10.97 8.07 13.17
C SER A 128 -11.35 9.42 12.59
N TRP A 129 -10.63 9.89 11.56
CA TRP A 129 -10.96 11.15 10.87
C TRP A 129 -12.35 11.13 10.24
N THR A 130 -12.74 10.01 9.64
CA THR A 130 -14.07 9.81 9.05
C THR A 130 -15.17 9.94 10.11
N PHE A 131 -14.96 9.35 11.30
CA PHE A 131 -15.89 9.48 12.44
C PHE A 131 -15.94 10.91 13.00
N VAL A 132 -14.81 11.62 13.05
CA VAL A 132 -14.78 13.03 13.45
C VAL A 132 -15.62 13.90 12.52
N ILE A 133 -15.52 13.69 11.20
CA ILE A 133 -16.36 14.43 10.24
C ILE A 133 -17.84 14.12 10.46
N TYR A 134 -18.20 12.85 10.64
CA TYR A 134 -19.58 12.45 10.90
C TYR A 134 -20.13 13.11 12.17
N TYR A 135 -19.35 13.11 13.27
CA TYR A 135 -19.78 13.72 14.53
C TYR A 135 -20.03 15.23 14.39
N ASN A 136 -19.22 15.93 13.61
CA ASN A 136 -19.35 17.38 13.43
C ASN A 136 -20.41 17.79 12.40
N THR A 137 -20.64 16.97 11.37
CA THR A 137 -21.49 17.35 10.22
C THR A 137 -22.79 16.55 10.12
N ASN A 138 -22.93 15.46 10.88
CA ASN A 138 -23.97 14.44 10.75
C ASN A 138 -24.07 13.83 9.34
N LEU A 139 -23.02 13.97 8.53
CA LEU A 139 -22.94 13.45 7.17
C LEU A 139 -21.76 12.50 7.07
N TRP A 140 -22.01 11.32 6.51
CA TRP A 140 -20.92 10.40 6.19
C TRP A 140 -20.11 10.91 5.02
N VAL A 141 -18.78 10.76 5.12
CA VAL A 141 -17.83 11.10 4.03
C VAL A 141 -18.16 10.34 2.75
N TYR A 142 -18.67 9.12 2.89
CA TYR A 142 -19.05 8.24 1.79
C TYR A 142 -20.57 8.08 1.72
N PRO A 143 -21.20 8.43 0.58
CA PRO A 143 -22.65 8.26 0.39
C PRO A 143 -23.14 6.83 0.61
N VAL A 144 -22.31 5.84 0.27
CA VAL A 144 -22.58 4.41 0.51
C VAL A 144 -22.93 4.09 1.97
N MET A 145 -22.39 4.84 2.93
CA MET A 145 -22.68 4.64 4.36
C MET A 145 -24.08 5.14 4.74
N ASN A 146 -24.62 6.13 4.02
CA ASN A 146 -25.96 6.67 4.30
C ASN A 146 -27.07 5.66 4.00
N VAL A 147 -26.85 4.75 3.03
CA VAL A 147 -27.86 3.75 2.63
C VAL A 147 -27.83 2.49 3.50
N MET A 148 -26.79 2.31 4.31
CA MET A 148 -26.59 1.15 5.18
C MET A 148 -27.15 1.38 6.59
N ASP A 149 -27.70 0.32 7.20
CA ASP A 149 -28.03 0.28 8.63
C ASP A 149 -26.77 0.09 9.50
N TRP A 150 -26.87 0.30 10.82
CA TRP A 150 -25.69 0.26 11.70
C TRP A 150 -24.91 -1.07 11.66
N PRO A 151 -25.56 -2.26 11.70
CA PRO A 151 -24.87 -3.53 11.54
C PRO A 151 -24.12 -3.66 10.20
N SER A 152 -24.75 -3.32 9.07
CA SER A 152 -24.08 -3.43 7.76
C SER A 152 -22.95 -2.42 7.61
N ARG A 153 -23.04 -1.22 8.21
CA ARG A 153 -21.93 -0.25 8.28
C ARG A 153 -20.71 -0.83 8.98
N ILE A 154 -20.89 -1.47 10.14
CA ILE A 154 -19.79 -2.09 10.89
C ILE A 154 -19.16 -3.21 10.05
N PHE A 155 -20.01 -4.07 9.48
CA PHE A 155 -19.54 -5.15 8.61
C PHE A 155 -18.77 -4.62 7.40
N PHE A 156 -19.30 -3.61 6.72
CA PHE A 156 -18.66 -2.97 5.56
C PHE A 156 -17.30 -2.38 5.91
N LEU A 157 -17.19 -1.65 7.03
CA LEU A 157 -15.91 -1.11 7.50
C LEU A 157 -14.88 -2.21 7.81
N LEU A 158 -15.30 -3.27 8.52
CA LEU A 158 -14.43 -4.41 8.80
C LEU A 158 -13.99 -5.14 7.53
N ALA A 159 -14.90 -5.31 6.57
CA ALA A 159 -14.60 -5.92 5.28
C ALA A 159 -13.60 -5.08 4.47
N MET A 160 -13.74 -3.75 4.46
CA MET A 160 -12.79 -2.86 3.79
C MET A 160 -11.41 -2.88 4.45
N LEU A 161 -11.34 -2.90 5.79
CA LEU A 161 -10.08 -3.05 6.52
C LEU A 161 -9.40 -4.39 6.20
N ALA A 162 -10.15 -5.49 6.25
CA ALA A 162 -9.65 -6.82 5.92
C ALA A 162 -9.15 -6.88 4.46
N PHE A 163 -9.91 -6.30 3.53
CA PHE A 163 -9.53 -6.22 2.12
C PHE A 163 -8.21 -5.49 1.92
N CYS A 164 -7.99 -4.36 2.59
CA CYS A 164 -6.72 -3.63 2.51
C CYS A 164 -5.53 -4.43 3.07
N LEU A 165 -5.73 -5.16 4.17
CA LEU A 165 -4.69 -6.07 4.71
C LEU A 165 -4.39 -7.23 3.75
N ILE A 166 -5.40 -7.78 3.09
CA ILE A 166 -5.23 -8.81 2.06
C ILE A 166 -4.41 -8.25 0.89
N LEU A 167 -4.67 -7.02 0.44
CA LEU A 167 -3.90 -6.38 -0.63
C LEU A 167 -2.42 -6.23 -0.26
N TYR A 168 -2.11 -5.88 1.00
CA TYR A 168 -0.72 -5.87 1.47
C TYR A 168 -0.07 -7.27 1.34
N LEU A 169 -0.78 -8.32 1.79
CA LEU A 169 -0.27 -9.70 1.70
C LEU A 169 -0.08 -10.16 0.25
N VAL A 170 -0.99 -9.77 -0.65
CA VAL A 170 -0.88 -10.04 -2.08
C VAL A 170 0.34 -9.32 -2.67
N GLY A 171 0.58 -8.07 -2.30
CA GLY A 171 1.76 -7.32 -2.72
C GLY A 171 3.06 -7.98 -2.26
N ASP A 172 3.14 -8.39 -0.99
CA ASP A 172 4.28 -9.12 -0.44
C ASP A 172 4.50 -10.46 -1.17
N PHE A 173 3.42 -11.20 -1.46
CA PHE A 173 3.49 -12.45 -2.20
C PHE A 173 4.01 -12.25 -3.63
N ILE A 174 3.48 -11.29 -4.38
CA ILE A 174 3.90 -11.00 -5.75
C ILE A 174 5.37 -10.57 -5.77
N ASN A 175 5.76 -9.67 -4.88
CA ASN A 175 7.14 -9.21 -4.76
C ASN A 175 8.09 -10.37 -4.44
N ASN A 176 7.76 -11.21 -3.46
CA ASN A 176 8.59 -12.36 -3.09
C ASN A 176 8.68 -13.41 -4.22
N LYS A 177 7.59 -13.62 -4.97
CA LYS A 177 7.58 -14.54 -6.12
C LYS A 177 8.43 -14.02 -7.28
N ARG A 178 8.38 -12.71 -7.57
CA ARG A 178 9.11 -12.09 -8.68
C ARG A 178 10.59 -11.89 -8.37
N TRP A 179 10.89 -11.44 -7.15
CA TRP A 179 12.22 -10.96 -6.77
C TRP A 179 12.92 -11.81 -5.70
N GLY A 180 12.27 -12.88 -5.20
CA GLY A 180 12.76 -13.75 -4.13
C GLY A 180 14.18 -14.26 -4.32
N HIS A 181 14.53 -14.63 -5.56
CA HIS A 181 15.84 -15.15 -5.93
C HIS A 181 16.96 -14.09 -5.85
N ASN A 182 16.64 -12.80 -5.93
CA ASN A 182 17.63 -11.73 -5.78
C ASN A 182 18.02 -11.50 -4.31
N TYR A 183 17.15 -11.84 -3.35
CA TYR A 183 17.50 -11.75 -1.93
C TYR A 183 18.41 -12.91 -1.48
N SER A 184 18.27 -14.10 -2.07
CA SER A 184 19.08 -15.26 -1.69
C SER A 184 20.54 -15.15 -2.14
N LYS A 185 20.80 -14.49 -3.28
CA LYS A 185 22.16 -14.17 -3.77
C LYS A 185 22.94 -13.20 -2.86
N LEU A 186 22.24 -12.49 -1.97
CA LEU A 186 22.82 -11.48 -1.08
C LEU A 186 23.06 -12.00 0.35
N SER A 187 22.59 -13.21 0.69
CA SER A 187 23.02 -13.84 1.93
C SER A 187 24.46 -14.31 1.73
N PRO A 188 25.45 -13.78 2.48
CA PRO A 188 26.81 -14.30 2.39
C PRO A 188 26.74 -15.80 2.69
N LYS A 189 27.47 -16.56 1.89
CA LYS A 189 27.61 -18.01 1.93
C LYS A 189 28.40 -18.45 3.18
N ASN A 190 28.01 -18.00 4.37
CA ASN A 190 28.63 -18.37 5.64
C ASN A 190 27.63 -19.17 6.49
N SER A 191 27.24 -20.32 5.96
CA SER A 191 26.76 -21.44 6.76
C SER A 191 27.65 -22.65 6.50
N VAL A 192 28.96 -22.51 6.73
CA VAL A 192 29.78 -23.67 7.06
C VAL A 192 29.46 -24.00 8.51
N LYS A 193 28.58 -24.99 8.70
CA LYS A 193 28.38 -25.65 9.99
C LYS A 193 29.72 -26.19 10.48
N ASN A 194 30.36 -25.55 11.45
CA ASN A 194 31.31 -26.25 12.31
C ASN A 194 30.53 -26.95 13.43
N SER A 195 29.97 -28.11 13.08
CA SER A 195 29.66 -29.16 14.06
C SER A 195 30.98 -29.89 14.34
N ASN A 196 31.68 -29.47 15.40
CA ASN A 196 32.57 -30.31 16.22
C ASN A 196 33.32 -29.45 17.25
N GLY A 197 32.60 -29.04 18.30
CA GLY A 197 33.22 -28.56 19.54
C GLY A 197 33.51 -29.74 20.47
N LYS A 198 34.53 -30.55 20.18
CA LYS A 198 35.10 -31.46 21.18
C LYS A 198 36.14 -30.69 21.99
N SER A 199 35.79 -30.44 23.26
CA SER A 199 36.71 -29.93 24.27
C SER A 199 37.74 -31.01 24.62
N THR A 200 39.03 -30.71 24.47
CA THR A 200 40.11 -31.44 25.14
C THR A 200 40.99 -30.43 25.86
N LYS A 201 40.97 -30.49 27.20
CA LYS A 201 41.91 -29.79 28.09
C LYS A 201 43.31 -30.39 27.87
N LYS A 202 44.30 -29.57 27.58
CA LYS A 202 45.70 -29.89 27.88
C LYS A 202 46.07 -29.28 29.22
N ILE A 203 46.44 -30.16 30.14
CA ILE A 203 47.07 -29.86 31.43
C ILE A 203 48.56 -29.71 31.14
N ASN A 204 49.16 -28.63 31.65
CA ASN A 204 50.57 -28.59 32.02
C ASN A 204 50.63 -28.41 33.53
#